data_AF-G5AZM9-F1
#
_entry.id   AF-G5AZM9-F1
#
_cell.length_a   1.000
_cell.length_b   1.000
_cell.length_c   1.000
_cell.angle_alpha   90.00
_cell.angle_beta   90.00
_cell.angle_gamma   90.00
#
_symmetry.space_group_name_H-M   'P 1'
#
loop_
_entity.id
_entity.type
_entity.pdbx_description
1 polymer ?
#
loop_
_entity_poly.entity_id
_entity_poly.type
_entity_poly.pdbx_seq_one_letter_code
_entity_poly.pdbx_strand_id
1 'polypeptide(L)'
;MSLLNKPKISQEQHQVLINCHNKKLLGCAKAFDRDCNMVLENMKEMWTEVPKRGQGKKKFKPVRKDHYISKIFLHGDSVIMVLQNPLIAGK
;
A
#
# COMPACT_ATOMS: atom_id res chain seq x y z
N MET A 1 15.26 39.28 5.83
CA MET A 1 15.31 39.39 4.35
C MET A 1 16.11 38.20 3.84
N SER A 2 15.56 37.09 3.35
CA SER A 2 14.20 36.67 3.06
C SER A 2 14.14 35.20 3.48
N LEU A 3 13.00 34.83 4.06
CA LEU A 3 12.59 33.45 4.19
C LEU A 3 12.58 32.87 2.78
N LEU A 4 13.68 32.22 2.39
CA LEU A 4 13.67 31.26 1.30
C LEU A 4 12.82 30.13 1.85
N ASN A 5 11.51 30.29 1.67
CA ASN A 5 10.53 29.24 1.77
C ASN A 5 11.08 28.11 0.91
N LYS A 6 11.82 27.19 1.55
CA LYS A 6 11.91 25.82 1.06
C LYS A 6 10.47 25.47 0.74
N PRO A 7 10.14 25.01 -0.47
CA PRO A 7 8.79 24.62 -0.78
C PRO A 7 8.39 23.70 0.36
N LYS A 8 7.40 24.13 1.13
CA LYS A 8 6.70 23.25 2.04
C LYS A 8 5.90 22.40 1.09
N ILE A 9 6.59 21.46 0.42
CA ILE A 9 5.98 20.20 0.03
C ILE A 9 5.46 19.76 1.37
N SER A 10 4.18 19.98 1.63
CA SER A 10 3.57 19.40 2.79
C SER A 10 3.91 17.92 2.61
N GLN A 11 4.78 17.42 3.47
CA GLN A 11 5.14 16.01 3.55
C GLN A 11 3.91 15.33 4.13
N GLU A 12 2.76 15.52 3.49
CA GLU A 12 1.53 14.83 3.78
C GLU A 12 1.83 13.40 3.36
N GLN A 13 2.14 12.62 4.39
CA GLN A 13 2.20 11.19 4.27
C GLN A 13 0.76 10.75 4.07
N HIS A 14 0.28 10.76 2.82
CA HIS A 14 -1.01 10.17 2.42
C HIS A 14 -0.93 8.66 2.56
N GLN A 15 -0.91 8.21 3.81
CA GLN A 15 -0.85 6.80 4.12
C GLN A 15 -2.17 6.16 3.74
N VAL A 16 -2.07 5.15 2.90
CA VAL A 16 -3.20 4.41 2.35
C VAL A 16 -3.00 2.92 2.59
N LEU A 17 -4.10 2.25 2.93
CA LEU A 17 -4.22 0.81 2.86
C LEU A 17 -5.05 0.47 1.63
N ILE A 18 -4.43 -0.20 0.66
CA ILE A 18 -5.06 -0.59 -0.59
C ILE A 18 -5.31 -2.10 -0.54
N ASN A 19 -6.56 -2.50 -0.78
CA ASN A 19 -6.91 -3.89 -1.00
C ASN A 19 -6.90 -4.16 -2.51
N CYS A 20 -5.96 -4.97 -2.97
CA CYS A 20 -5.89 -5.44 -4.35
C CYS A 20 -6.40 -6.88 -4.45
N HIS A 21 -6.72 -7.34 -5.66
CA HIS A 21 -7.28 -8.68 -5.90
C HIS A 21 -6.50 -9.83 -5.22
N ASN A 22 -5.17 -9.76 -5.21
CA ASN A 22 -4.33 -10.85 -4.67
C ASN A 22 -3.65 -10.52 -3.33
N LYS A 23 -3.51 -9.23 -2.98
CA LYS A 23 -2.61 -8.78 -1.91
C LYS A 23 -3.11 -7.47 -1.28
N LYS A 24 -2.65 -7.18 -0.07
CA LYS A 24 -2.90 -5.89 0.61
C LYS A 24 -1.63 -5.06 0.60
N LEU A 25 -1.76 -3.78 0.27
CA LEU A 25 -0.63 -2.84 0.19
C LEU A 25 -0.83 -1.74 1.22
N LEU A 26 0.18 -1.48 2.06
CA LEU A 26 0.18 -0.37 3.01
C LEU A 26 1.37 0.55 2.73
N GLY A 27 1.14 1.83 2.48
CA GLY A 27 2.22 2.76 2.13
C GLY A 27 1.70 4.16 1.87
N CYS A 28 2.50 5.00 1.22
CA CYS A 28 2.13 6.40 0.96
C CYS A 28 1.82 6.61 -0.52
N ALA A 29 0.64 7.16 -0.83
CA ALA A 29 0.32 7.63 -2.16
C ALA A 29 1.01 8.98 -2.44
N LYS A 30 1.62 9.10 -3.62
CA LYS A 30 2.26 10.34 -4.10
C LYS A 30 1.50 10.99 -5.23
N ALA A 31 0.89 10.18 -6.09
CA ALA A 31 0.01 10.62 -7.15
C ALA A 31 -1.07 9.56 -7.40
N PHE A 32 -2.23 10.01 -7.85
CA PHE A 32 -3.33 9.15 -8.29
C PHE A 32 -4.04 9.81 -9.48
N ASP A 33 -4.69 9.00 -10.32
CA ASP A 33 -5.52 9.47 -11.42
C ASP A 33 -6.98 8.98 -11.31
N ARG A 34 -7.78 9.25 -12.34
CA ARG A 34 -9.21 8.88 -12.40
C ARG A 34 -9.43 7.38 -12.54
N ASP A 35 -8.49 6.70 -13.18
CA ASP A 35 -8.54 5.25 -13.40
C ASP A 35 -8.00 4.49 -12.18
N CYS A 36 -7.68 5.21 -11.10
CA CYS A 36 -7.07 4.68 -9.88
C CYS A 36 -5.67 4.08 -10.08
N ASN A 37 -4.94 4.49 -11.13
CA ASN A 37 -3.51 4.26 -11.19
C ASN A 37 -2.82 5.11 -10.11
N MET A 38 -1.81 4.55 -9.46
CA MET A 38 -1.16 5.21 -8.33
C MET A 38 0.36 5.08 -8.38
N VAL A 39 1.04 6.17 -8.01
CA VAL A 39 2.46 6.14 -7.66
C VAL A 39 2.56 6.06 -6.15
N LEU A 40 3.16 4.98 -5.66
CA LEU A 40 3.25 4.66 -4.24
C LEU A 40 4.72 4.60 -3.80
N GLU A 41 4.99 5.07 -2.58
CA GLU A 41 6.30 5.00 -1.94
C GLU A 41 6.22 4.36 -0.55
N ASN A 42 7.32 3.75 -0.10
CA ASN A 42 7.44 3.08 1.20
C ASN A 42 6.32 2.05 1.43
N MET A 43 6.12 1.18 0.44
CA MET A 43 5.05 0.20 0.42
C MET A 43 5.44 -1.08 1.15
N LYS A 44 4.51 -1.58 1.95
CA LYS A 44 4.53 -2.90 2.57
C LYS A 44 3.45 -3.75 1.93
N GLU A 45 3.88 -4.68 1.09
CA GLU A 45 3.02 -5.68 0.47
C GLU A 45 2.81 -6.84 1.45
N MET A 46 1.56 -7.25 1.66
CA MET A 46 1.18 -8.24 2.65
C MET A 46 0.26 -9.27 2.01
N TRP A 47 0.62 -10.54 2.14
CA TRP A 47 -0.21 -11.66 1.69
C TRP A 47 -0.11 -12.83 2.65
N THR A 48 -1.01 -13.79 2.47
CA THR A 48 -1.02 -15.03 3.25
C THR A 48 -0.76 -16.18 2.30
N GLU A 49 0.29 -16.93 2.58
CA GLU A 49 0.58 -18.17 1.87
C GLU A 49 -0.07 -19.34 2.61
N VAL A 50 -0.79 -20.17 1.87
CA VAL A 50 -1.31 -21.44 2.38
C VAL A 50 -0.38 -22.53 1.87
N PRO A 51 0.44 -23.17 2.73
CA PRO A 51 1.39 -24.18 2.29
C PRO A 51 0.66 -25.33 1.58
N LYS A 52 1.18 -25.74 0.42
CA LYS A 52 0.62 -26.87 -0.34
C LYS A 52 0.85 -28.19 0.43
N ARG A 53 -0.17 -29.05 0.42
CA ARG A 53 -0.22 -30.33 1.13
C ARG A 53 0.86 -31.31 0.64
N GLY A 54 1.54 -31.99 1.56
CA GLY A 54 2.01 -33.37 1.34
C GLY A 54 0.89 -34.34 1.74
N GLN A 55 0.61 -35.36 0.92
CA GLN A 55 -0.50 -36.31 1.13
C GLN A 55 -0.60 -36.75 2.60
N GLY A 56 -1.81 -36.64 3.18
CA GLY A 56 -2.14 -37.24 4.49
C GLY A 56 -2.14 -36.35 5.74
N LYS A 57 -1.63 -35.10 5.72
CA LYS A 57 -1.53 -34.28 6.96
C LYS A 57 -2.61 -33.17 7.08
N LYS A 58 -2.97 -32.83 8.33
CA LYS A 58 -3.96 -31.78 8.71
C LYS A 58 -3.62 -30.43 8.07
N LYS A 59 -4.63 -29.58 7.82
CA LYS A 59 -4.49 -28.24 7.21
C LYS A 59 -3.39 -27.44 7.92
N PHE A 60 -2.37 -27.00 7.19
CA PHE A 60 -1.31 -26.14 7.73
C PHE A 60 -1.88 -24.75 8.04
N LYS A 61 -1.34 -24.12 9.08
CA LYS A 61 -1.71 -22.76 9.47
C LYS A 61 -1.31 -21.79 8.33
N PRO A 62 -2.19 -20.85 7.94
CA PRO A 62 -1.82 -19.81 6.98
C PRO A 62 -0.63 -19.01 7.50
N VAL A 63 0.36 -18.76 6.65
CA VAL A 63 1.59 -18.03 7.01
C VAL A 63 1.54 -16.64 6.38
N ARG A 64 1.63 -15.60 7.21
CA ARG A 64 1.71 -14.21 6.73
C ARG A 64 3.11 -13.93 6.18
N LYS A 65 3.16 -13.31 4.99
CA LYS A 65 4.36 -12.83 4.33
C LYS A 65 4.23 -11.33 4.10
N ASP A 66 5.34 -10.63 4.34
CA ASP A 66 5.43 -9.18 4.15
C ASP A 66 6.67 -8.88 3.29
N HIS A 67 6.52 -8.05 2.24
CA HIS A 67 7.61 -7.56 1.41
C HIS A 67 7.63 -6.03 1.41
N TYR A 68 8.83 -5.44 1.49
CA TYR A 68 9.00 -3.99 1.44
C TYR A 68 9.47 -3.55 0.06
N ILE A 69 8.79 -2.54 -0.48
CA ILE A 69 9.05 -1.98 -1.81
C ILE A 69 9.17 -0.46 -1.66
N SER A 70 10.31 0.09 -2.05
CA SER A 70 10.59 1.51 -1.86
C SER A 70 9.71 2.41 -2.74
N LYS A 71 9.50 2.06 -4.02
CA LYS A 71 8.61 2.76 -4.95
C LYS A 71 7.94 1.77 -5.91
N ILE A 72 6.68 2.01 -6.26
CA ILE A 72 5.93 1.19 -7.22
C ILE A 72 4.89 2.02 -7.96
N PHE A 73 4.66 1.68 -9.22
CA PHE A 73 3.49 2.11 -9.99
C PHE A 73 2.45 0.98 -9.96
N LEU A 74 1.26 1.30 -9.46
CA LEU A 74 0.12 0.38 -9.39
C LEU A 74 -0.90 0.74 -10.46
N HIS A 75 -1.28 -0.24 -11.28
CA HIS A 75 -2.35 -0.07 -12.26
C HIS A 75 -3.73 -0.21 -11.58
N GLY A 76 -4.67 0.63 -11.99
CA GLY A 76 -5.99 0.76 -11.36
C GLY A 76 -6.88 -0.47 -11.43
N ASP A 77 -6.76 -1.28 -12.49
CA ASP A 77 -7.56 -2.50 -12.68
C ASP A 77 -7.47 -3.49 -11.51
N SER A 78 -6.36 -3.46 -10.76
CA SER A 78 -6.13 -4.36 -9.62
C SER A 78 -6.65 -3.82 -8.29
N VAL A 79 -7.08 -2.56 -8.24
CA VAL A 79 -7.52 -1.86 -7.02
C VAL A 79 -9.00 -2.15 -6.76
N ILE A 80 -9.30 -2.72 -5.59
CA ILE A 80 -10.70 -2.96 -5.17
C ILE A 80 -11.17 -1.82 -4.27
N MET A 81 -10.39 -1.47 -3.27
CA MET A 81 -10.73 -0.44 -2.29
C MET A 81 -9.48 0.23 -1.76
N VAL A 82 -9.59 1.53 -1.51
CA VAL A 82 -8.54 2.36 -0.93
C VAL A 82 -9.07 2.94 0.38
N LEU A 83 -8.37 2.66 1.47
CA LEU A 83 -8.65 3.25 2.78
C LEU A 83 -7.57 4.28 3.10
N GLN A 84 -7.98 5.53 3.22
CA GLN A 84 -7.09 6.61 3.66
C GLN A 84 -6.97 6.61 5.18
N ASN A 85 -5.77 6.86 5.70
CA ASN A 85 -5.56 7.02 7.12
C ASN A 85 -6.32 8.28 7.63
N PRO A 86 -7.28 8.14 8.58
CA PRO A 86 -8.12 9.23 9.04
C PRO A 86 -7.36 10.34 9.78
N LEU A 87 -6.15 10.05 10.29
CA LEU A 87 -5.30 11.04 10.97
C LEU A 87 -4.81 12.16 10.06
N ILE A 88 -5.02 12.03 8.75
CA ILE A 88 -4.66 13.03 7.74
C ILE A 88 -5.84 13.94 7.41
N ALA A 89 -7.07 13.45 7.51
CA ALA A 89 -8.28 14.18 7.14
C ALA A 89 -8.70 15.25 8.16
N GLY A 90 -8.06 15.29 9.34
CA GLY A 90 -8.34 16.24 10.43
C GLY A 90 -7.33 17.38 10.56
N LYS A 91 -6.55 17.68 9.52
CA LYS A 91 -5.63 18.84 9.47
C LYS A 91 -6.07 19.86 8.43
#